data_AF-A0A942U9C5-F1
#
_entry.id   AF-A0A942U9C5-F1
#
_cell.length_a   1.000
_cell.length_b   1.000
_cell.length_c   1.000
_cell.angle_alpha   90.00
_cell.angle_beta   90.00
_cell.angle_gamma   90.00
#
_symmetry.space_group_name_H-M   'P 1'
#
loop_
_entity.id
_entity.type
_entity.pdbx_description
1 polymer ?
#
loop_
_entity_poly.entity_id
_entity_poly.type
_entity_poly.pdbx_seq_one_letter_code
_entity_poly.pdbx_strand_id
1 'polypeptide(L)'
;MSFEYSGSYYGDSIQFPKEEFNLRLFKAITIFLLSLGLLTACGNANYKEESKAAIKTVNTTFHEKAKKPTKKSDKIHFYLPFGYEIDDTTPNNIILKNGSKTYILFVNPQESASSDVVYKTTVEQYKKLDTNEKFVDDKMFGYLTVKKLKDDMNEMTVGVGGAKITTQVKTSSLEEEAKAMTQIVHSVTYK
;
A
#
# COMPACT_ATOMS: atom_id res chain seq x y z
N MET A 1 -47.66 -35.58 76.42
CA MET A 1 -46.56 -36.55 76.39
C MET A 1 -46.28 -36.86 74.93
N SER A 2 -45.00 -36.87 74.58
CA SER A 2 -44.35 -36.85 73.25
C SER A 2 -44.91 -37.80 72.19
N PHE A 3 -44.59 -37.53 70.91
CA PHE A 3 -44.16 -38.46 69.83
C PHE A 3 -44.38 -37.72 68.49
N GLU A 4 -43.37 -37.03 67.96
CA GLU A 4 -42.31 -37.48 67.05
C GLU A 4 -42.65 -37.33 65.56
N TYR A 5 -41.66 -36.82 64.84
CA TYR A 5 -41.67 -36.29 63.47
C TYR A 5 -41.33 -37.40 62.47
N SER A 6 -41.99 -37.45 61.31
CA SER A 6 -41.51 -38.12 60.09
C SER A 6 -42.07 -37.36 58.87
N GLY A 7 -41.24 -36.70 58.05
CA GLY A 7 -40.66 -37.23 56.79
C GLY A 7 -41.68 -37.13 55.65
N SER A 8 -41.46 -36.58 54.45
CA SER A 8 -40.27 -36.52 53.60
C SER A 8 -40.55 -35.58 52.40
N TYR A 9 -39.55 -34.80 51.99
CA TYR A 9 -39.51 -33.99 50.76
C TYR A 9 -39.14 -34.88 49.56
N TYR A 10 -39.73 -34.65 48.37
CA TYR A 10 -39.06 -34.93 47.10
C TYR A 10 -39.43 -33.87 46.05
N GLY A 11 -38.44 -33.06 45.68
CA GLY A 11 -38.43 -32.24 44.47
C GLY A 11 -37.44 -32.87 43.49
N ASP A 12 -37.87 -33.05 42.24
CA ASP A 12 -37.04 -33.57 41.16
C ASP A 12 -36.07 -32.50 40.65
N SER A 13 -34.77 -32.73 40.83
CA SER A 13 -33.71 -31.95 40.19
C SER A 13 -33.29 -32.60 38.87
N ILE A 14 -33.51 -31.89 37.76
CA ILE A 14 -33.05 -32.28 36.42
C ILE A 14 -31.52 -32.26 36.40
N GLN A 15 -30.90 -33.44 36.27
CA GLN A 15 -29.46 -33.62 36.26
C GLN A 15 -28.95 -33.67 34.82
N PHE A 16 -28.46 -32.54 34.31
CA PHE A 16 -27.82 -32.49 32.98
C PHE A 16 -26.47 -33.22 33.00
N PRO A 17 -26.19 -34.13 32.04
CA PRO A 17 -24.96 -34.92 32.04
C PRO A 17 -23.73 -34.05 31.72
N LYS A 18 -22.85 -33.87 32.71
CA LYS A 18 -21.61 -33.06 32.63
C LYS A 18 -20.68 -33.49 31.49
N GLU A 19 -20.69 -34.78 31.14
CA GLU A 19 -19.86 -35.37 30.07
C GLU A 19 -20.18 -34.78 28.69
N GLU A 20 -21.46 -34.60 28.34
CA GLU A 20 -21.85 -34.01 27.06
C GLU A 20 -21.50 -32.53 26.95
N PHE A 21 -21.59 -31.80 28.07
CA PHE A 21 -21.23 -30.39 28.14
C PHE A 21 -19.73 -30.18 27.91
N ASN A 22 -18.89 -30.98 28.57
CA ASN A 22 -17.43 -30.92 28.44
C ASN A 22 -16.96 -31.27 27.03
N LEU A 23 -17.59 -32.25 26.36
CA LEU A 23 -17.25 -32.63 24.98
C LEU A 23 -17.62 -31.53 23.97
N ARG A 24 -18.77 -30.86 24.13
CA ARG A 24 -19.17 -29.72 23.29
C ARG A 24 -18.25 -28.53 23.50
N LEU A 25 -17.86 -28.27 24.75
CA LEU A 25 -16.92 -27.19 25.09
C LEU A 25 -15.52 -27.46 24.52
N PHE A 26 -15.02 -28.69 24.62
CA PHE A 26 -13.74 -29.09 24.02
C PHE A 26 -13.75 -28.94 22.51
N LYS A 27 -14.81 -29.39 21.83
CA LYS A 27 -14.96 -29.21 20.37
C LYS A 27 -14.99 -27.74 19.98
N ALA A 28 -15.71 -26.90 20.72
CA ALA A 28 -15.76 -25.45 20.46
C ALA A 28 -14.38 -24.79 20.66
N ILE A 29 -13.65 -25.16 21.71
CA ILE A 29 -12.29 -24.66 21.98
C ILE A 29 -11.32 -25.12 20.89
N THR A 30 -11.40 -26.38 20.44
CA THR A 30 -10.57 -26.90 19.35
C THR A 30 -10.85 -26.19 18.03
N ILE A 31 -12.12 -25.95 17.68
CA ILE A 31 -12.51 -25.20 16.46
C ILE A 31 -12.02 -23.75 16.54
N PHE A 32 -12.16 -23.11 17.70
CA PHE A 32 -11.66 -21.75 17.92
C PHE A 32 -10.14 -21.68 17.76
N LEU A 33 -9.39 -22.59 18.40
CA LEU A 33 -7.92 -22.64 18.28
C LEU A 33 -7.45 -22.94 16.83
N LEU A 34 -8.17 -23.80 16.09
CA LEU A 34 -7.92 -24.03 14.66
C LEU A 34 -8.17 -22.78 13.82
N SER A 35 -9.20 -21.99 14.15
CA SER A 35 -9.46 -20.73 13.45
C SER A 35 -8.42 -19.64 13.74
N LEU A 36 -7.80 -19.63 14.93
CA LEU A 36 -6.70 -18.71 15.25
C LEU A 36 -5.42 -19.02 14.48
N GLY A 37 -5.16 -20.30 14.17
CA GLY A 37 -3.98 -20.73 13.41
C GLY A 37 -3.98 -20.30 11.94
N LEU A 38 -5.14 -19.97 11.37
CA LEU A 38 -5.29 -19.53 9.97
C LEU A 38 -4.97 -18.04 9.77
N LEU A 39 -4.80 -17.26 10.84
CA LEU A 39 -4.57 -15.81 10.79
C LEU A 39 -3.10 -15.40 10.67
N THR A 40 -2.15 -16.33 10.69
CA THR A 40 -0.70 -16.03 10.59
C THR A 40 -0.15 -16.09 9.16
N ALA A 41 -1.02 -16.27 8.15
CA ALA A 41 -0.62 -16.32 6.74
C ALA A 41 -0.49 -14.93 6.07
N CYS A 42 -0.28 -13.85 6.83
CA CYS A 42 0.30 -12.64 6.26
C CYS A 42 1.79 -12.92 6.01
N GLY A 43 2.09 -13.56 4.87
CA GLY A 43 3.44 -13.83 4.43
C GLY A 43 4.27 -12.54 4.47
N ASN A 44 5.46 -12.61 5.06
CA ASN A 44 6.41 -11.50 5.04
C ASN A 44 6.68 -11.14 3.58
N ALA A 45 6.34 -9.91 3.19
CA ALA A 45 6.48 -9.47 1.81
C ALA A 45 7.95 -9.55 1.38
N ASN A 46 8.24 -10.35 0.35
CA ASN A 46 9.59 -10.50 -0.17
C ASN A 46 9.92 -9.31 -1.08
N TYR A 47 10.85 -8.45 -0.65
CA TYR A 47 11.29 -7.29 -1.42
C TYR A 47 11.60 -7.60 -2.89
N LYS A 48 12.26 -8.73 -3.18
CA LYS A 48 12.65 -9.08 -4.56
C LYS A 48 11.42 -9.34 -5.43
N GLU A 49 10.38 -9.95 -4.88
CA GLU A 49 9.14 -10.26 -5.58
C GLU A 49 8.31 -8.99 -5.76
N GLU A 50 8.10 -8.24 -4.69
CA GLU A 50 7.35 -6.98 -4.70
C GLU A 50 8.00 -5.92 -5.61
N SER A 51 9.33 -5.79 -5.56
CA SER A 51 10.04 -4.89 -6.46
C SER A 51 9.92 -5.35 -7.92
N LYS A 52 9.94 -6.65 -8.21
CA LYS A 52 9.75 -7.16 -9.58
C LYS A 52 8.33 -6.90 -10.08
N ALA A 53 7.33 -7.06 -9.21
CA ALA A 53 5.94 -6.74 -9.51
C ALA A 53 5.79 -5.24 -9.79
N ALA A 54 6.36 -4.38 -8.95
CA ALA A 54 6.37 -2.94 -9.16
C ALA A 54 7.03 -2.54 -10.50
N ILE A 55 8.21 -3.09 -10.83
CA ILE A 55 8.88 -2.84 -12.12
C ILE A 55 7.97 -3.20 -13.30
N LYS A 56 7.35 -4.39 -13.26
CA LYS A 56 6.44 -4.83 -14.32
C LYS A 56 5.23 -3.89 -14.43
N THR A 57 4.66 -3.48 -13.30
CA THR A 57 3.49 -2.60 -13.24
C THR A 57 3.80 -1.19 -13.72
N VAL A 58 4.96 -0.61 -13.37
CA VAL A 58 5.42 0.66 -13.94
C VAL A 58 5.61 0.52 -15.44
N ASN A 59 6.30 -0.53 -15.90
CA ASN A 59 6.52 -0.76 -17.33
C ASN A 59 5.19 -0.82 -18.11
N THR A 60 4.22 -1.61 -17.63
CA THR A 60 2.91 -1.71 -18.27
C THR A 60 2.19 -0.37 -18.26
N THR A 61 2.11 0.31 -17.12
CA THR A 61 1.38 1.58 -16.97
C THR A 61 2.03 2.74 -17.74
N PHE A 62 3.35 2.71 -17.89
CA PHE A 62 4.12 3.68 -18.67
C PHE A 62 3.80 3.59 -20.17
N HIS A 63 3.61 2.38 -20.69
CA HIS A 63 3.26 2.16 -22.10
C HIS A 63 1.74 2.22 -22.39
N GLU A 64 0.91 2.34 -21.36
CA GLU A 64 -0.52 2.61 -21.51
C GLU A 64 -0.78 4.08 -21.87
N LYS A 65 -1.96 4.38 -22.41
CA LYS A 65 -2.35 5.77 -22.64
C LYS A 65 -2.49 6.52 -21.31
N ALA A 66 -1.83 7.68 -21.20
CA ALA A 66 -1.94 8.57 -20.05
C ALA A 66 -3.41 8.85 -19.66
N LYS A 67 -3.68 8.84 -18.35
CA LYS A 67 -4.98 9.25 -17.82
C LYS A 67 -5.22 10.74 -18.08
N LYS A 68 -6.48 11.11 -18.32
CA LYS A 68 -6.85 12.52 -18.49
C LYS A 68 -6.64 13.26 -17.15
N PRO A 69 -6.02 14.44 -17.14
CA PRO A 69 -5.94 15.26 -15.95
C PRO A 69 -7.32 15.57 -15.35
N THR A 70 -7.46 15.42 -14.04
CA THR A 70 -8.68 15.70 -13.28
C THR A 70 -8.50 16.84 -12.28
N LYS A 71 -7.27 17.26 -12.03
CA LYS A 71 -6.91 18.35 -11.11
C LYS A 71 -5.91 19.30 -11.76
N LYS A 72 -5.86 20.51 -11.21
CA LYS A 72 -4.97 21.60 -11.59
C LYS A 72 -4.44 22.27 -10.33
N SER A 73 -3.15 22.52 -10.30
CA SER A 73 -2.47 23.38 -9.32
C SER A 73 -1.59 24.34 -10.09
N ASP A 74 -1.91 25.64 -10.06
CA ASP A 74 -1.29 26.66 -10.92
C ASP A 74 -1.25 26.28 -12.40
N LYS A 75 -0.07 25.98 -12.94
CA LYS A 75 0.15 25.57 -14.35
C LYS A 75 0.29 24.06 -14.52
N ILE A 76 0.27 23.30 -13.42
CA ILE A 76 0.45 21.86 -13.41
C ILE A 76 -0.93 21.20 -13.45
N HIS A 77 -1.17 20.41 -14.49
CA HIS A 77 -2.37 19.60 -14.68
C HIS A 77 -2.02 18.12 -14.57
N PHE A 78 -2.77 17.36 -13.78
CA PHE A 78 -2.51 15.94 -13.55
C PHE A 78 -3.80 15.18 -13.18
N TYR A 79 -3.75 13.87 -13.37
CA TYR A 79 -4.75 12.92 -12.91
C TYR A 79 -4.52 12.65 -11.42
N LEU A 80 -5.57 12.84 -10.63
CA LEU A 80 -5.59 12.47 -9.22
C LEU A 80 -6.49 11.23 -9.04
N PRO A 81 -5.96 10.07 -8.64
CA PRO A 81 -6.75 8.88 -8.37
C PRO A 81 -7.76 9.12 -7.24
N PHE A 82 -8.82 8.31 -7.21
CA PHE A 82 -9.79 8.34 -6.11
C PHE A 82 -9.11 8.06 -4.76
N GLY A 83 -9.52 8.76 -3.71
CA GLY A 83 -8.95 8.66 -2.37
C GLY A 83 -7.69 9.52 -2.15
N TYR A 84 -7.14 10.12 -3.20
CA TYR A 84 -6.04 11.09 -3.05
C TYR A 84 -6.57 12.50 -2.91
N GLU A 85 -5.88 13.29 -2.08
CA GLU A 85 -6.18 14.69 -1.81
C GLU A 85 -4.90 15.54 -1.96
N ILE A 86 -5.07 16.83 -2.26
CA ILE A 86 -3.99 17.81 -2.26
C ILE A 86 -3.92 18.40 -0.85
N ASP A 87 -2.77 18.27 -0.19
CA ASP A 87 -2.53 18.78 1.16
C ASP A 87 -1.88 20.17 1.13
N ASP A 88 -0.88 20.36 0.26
CA ASP A 88 -0.15 21.63 0.11
C ASP A 88 0.43 21.77 -1.29
N THR A 89 0.72 23.02 -1.70
CA THR A 89 1.20 23.36 -3.04
C THR A 89 2.23 24.48 -3.00
N THR A 90 3.34 24.26 -3.72
CA THR A 90 4.35 25.26 -4.06
C THR A 90 4.57 25.24 -5.59
N PRO A 91 5.28 26.21 -6.19
CA PRO A 91 5.35 26.33 -7.66
C PRO A 91 5.76 25.06 -8.41
N ASN A 92 6.66 24.23 -7.84
CA ASN A 92 7.15 23.00 -8.45
C ASN A 92 6.87 21.74 -7.62
N ASN A 93 6.22 21.85 -6.45
CA ASN A 93 5.92 20.70 -5.59
C ASN A 93 4.47 20.71 -5.15
N ILE A 94 3.82 19.56 -5.26
CA ILE A 94 2.45 19.32 -4.78
C ILE A 94 2.53 18.18 -3.77
N ILE A 95 2.10 18.45 -2.54
CA ILE A 95 1.99 17.44 -1.49
C ILE A 95 0.61 16.78 -1.63
N LEU A 96 0.61 15.46 -1.82
CA LEU A 96 -0.60 14.66 -1.91
C LEU A 96 -0.72 13.75 -0.69
N LYS A 97 -1.95 13.43 -0.30
CA LYS A 97 -2.25 12.43 0.74
C LYS A 97 -3.19 11.36 0.23
N ASN A 98 -3.02 10.14 0.70
CA ASN A 98 -3.98 9.05 0.60
C ASN A 98 -4.02 8.32 1.95
N GLY A 99 -5.05 8.62 2.75
CA GLY A 99 -5.08 8.21 4.16
C GLY A 99 -3.88 8.78 4.94
N SER A 100 -3.08 7.90 5.54
CA SER A 100 -1.88 8.29 6.29
C SER A 100 -0.61 8.41 5.43
N LYS A 101 -0.69 8.11 4.13
CA LYS A 101 0.47 8.15 3.22
C LYS A 101 0.60 9.54 2.62
N THR A 102 1.83 10.04 2.55
CA THR A 102 2.17 11.34 1.94
C THR A 102 3.02 11.10 0.70
N TYR A 103 2.76 11.90 -0.34
CA TYR A 103 3.49 11.86 -1.60
C TYR A 103 3.92 13.26 -1.97
N ILE A 104 5.07 13.36 -2.62
CA ILE A 104 5.60 14.63 -3.13
C ILE A 104 5.66 14.51 -4.65
N LEU A 105 4.77 15.19 -5.35
CA LEU A 105 4.81 15.35 -6.79
C LEU A 105 5.65 16.59 -7.12
N PHE A 106 6.81 16.38 -7.72
CA PHE A 106 7.68 17.43 -8.23
C PHE A 106 7.56 17.54 -9.75
N VAL A 107 7.53 18.77 -10.28
CA VAL A 107 7.51 19.04 -11.72
C VAL A 107 8.55 20.12 -12.06
N ASN A 108 9.48 19.80 -12.96
CA ASN A 108 10.33 20.77 -13.63
C ASN A 108 9.77 21.09 -15.03
N PRO A 109 9.16 22.27 -15.23
CA PRO A 109 8.53 22.61 -16.50
C PRO A 109 9.52 22.88 -17.65
N GLN A 110 10.81 22.99 -17.37
CA GLN A 110 11.85 23.20 -18.39
C GLN A 110 12.28 21.90 -19.08
N GLU A 111 11.83 20.75 -18.55
CA GLU A 111 12.22 19.43 -19.05
C GLU A 111 11.08 18.79 -19.85
N SER A 112 11.40 18.27 -21.03
CA SER A 112 10.45 17.53 -21.86
C SER A 112 10.14 16.15 -21.25
N ALA A 113 9.11 15.48 -21.79
CA ALA A 113 8.78 14.10 -21.41
C ALA A 113 9.91 13.10 -21.71
N SER A 114 10.81 13.41 -22.65
CA SER A 114 11.96 12.59 -23.03
C SER A 114 13.23 12.88 -22.23
N SER A 115 13.21 13.88 -21.34
CA SER A 115 14.38 14.26 -20.55
C SER A 115 14.72 13.25 -19.46
N ASP A 116 16.01 13.02 -19.22
CA ASP A 116 16.53 12.18 -18.13
C ASP A 116 17.16 12.99 -17.00
N VAL A 117 17.06 14.33 -17.00
CA VAL A 117 17.70 15.23 -16.02
C VAL A 117 17.16 14.99 -14.61
N VAL A 118 15.84 14.90 -14.45
CA VAL A 118 15.21 14.64 -13.14
C VAL A 118 15.58 13.24 -12.62
N TYR A 119 15.77 12.27 -13.51
CA TYR A 119 16.28 10.94 -13.15
C TYR A 119 17.72 11.01 -12.64
N LYS A 120 18.63 11.63 -13.40
CA LYS A 120 20.05 11.75 -13.05
C LYS A 120 20.23 12.40 -11.68
N THR A 121 19.59 13.55 -11.49
CA THR A 121 19.62 14.28 -10.21
C THR A 121 19.00 13.48 -9.06
N THR A 122 17.98 12.66 -9.32
CA THR A 122 17.41 11.76 -8.31
C THR A 122 18.39 10.66 -7.92
N VAL A 123 19.05 10.00 -8.88
CA VAL A 123 20.00 8.92 -8.59
C VAL A 123 21.24 9.44 -7.85
N GLU A 124 21.73 10.63 -8.20
CA GLU A 124 22.88 11.30 -7.54
C GLU A 124 22.67 11.56 -6.04
N GLN A 125 21.42 11.65 -5.59
CA GLN A 125 21.08 11.84 -4.16
C GLN A 125 21.37 10.60 -3.30
N TYR A 126 21.59 9.44 -3.92
CA TYR A 126 21.76 8.17 -3.23
C TYR A 126 23.15 7.58 -3.45
N LYS A 127 23.79 7.15 -2.35
CA LYS A 127 24.99 6.33 -2.42
C LYS A 127 24.73 4.96 -3.07
N LYS A 128 23.53 4.42 -2.84
CA LYS A 128 23.08 3.12 -3.34
C LYS A 128 21.55 3.10 -3.38
N LEU A 129 21.02 2.55 -4.47
CA LEU A 129 19.61 2.19 -4.65
C LEU A 129 19.48 0.66 -4.65
N ASP A 130 18.36 0.15 -4.14
CA ASP A 130 18.04 -1.28 -4.13
C ASP A 130 17.34 -1.68 -5.44
N THR A 131 16.61 -0.75 -6.05
CA THR A 131 16.06 -0.86 -7.41
C THR A 131 16.30 0.44 -8.17
N ASN A 132 16.73 0.32 -9.42
CA ASN A 132 16.94 1.45 -10.33
C ASN A 132 16.67 0.99 -11.76
N GLU A 133 15.43 1.17 -12.21
CA GLU A 133 14.98 0.73 -13.53
C GLU A 133 14.54 1.92 -14.38
N LYS A 134 14.76 1.79 -15.69
CA LYS A 134 14.39 2.78 -16.71
C LYS A 134 13.41 2.18 -17.70
N PHE A 135 12.51 3.03 -18.19
CA PHE A 135 11.51 2.70 -19.20
C PHE A 135 11.60 3.78 -20.27
N VAL A 136 11.78 3.40 -21.53
CA VAL A 136 12.02 4.37 -22.62
C VAL A 136 11.21 3.94 -23.83
N ASP A 137 10.54 4.91 -24.45
CA ASP A 137 9.96 4.78 -25.79
C ASP A 137 10.38 5.98 -26.65
N ASP A 138 9.85 6.09 -27.86
CA ASP A 138 10.20 7.14 -28.82
C ASP A 138 9.88 8.57 -28.33
N LYS A 139 9.04 8.73 -27.29
CA LYS A 139 8.49 10.01 -26.86
C LYS A 139 8.85 10.36 -25.41
N MET A 140 9.11 9.37 -24.58
CA MET A 140 9.16 9.54 -23.13
C MET A 140 10.30 8.75 -22.51
N PHE A 141 10.86 9.35 -21.46
CA PHE A 141 11.80 8.72 -20.56
C PHE A 141 11.12 8.55 -19.20
N GLY A 142 11.04 7.33 -18.69
CA GLY A 142 10.48 6.99 -17.39
C GLY A 142 11.45 6.19 -16.53
N TYR A 143 11.22 6.17 -15.22
CA TYR A 143 12.05 5.41 -14.29
C TYR A 143 11.32 5.05 -13.00
N LEU A 144 11.85 4.03 -12.32
CA LEU A 144 11.49 3.61 -10.98
C LEU A 144 12.77 3.46 -10.16
N THR A 145 12.86 4.17 -9.03
CA THR A 145 13.89 3.92 -8.02
C THR A 145 13.25 3.50 -6.70
N VAL A 146 13.90 2.56 -6.01
CA VAL A 146 13.52 2.14 -4.68
C VAL A 146 14.76 2.06 -3.81
N LYS A 147 14.69 2.66 -2.63
CA LYS A 147 15.68 2.51 -1.56
C LYS A 147 15.00 1.91 -0.34
N LYS A 148 15.53 0.80 0.15
CA LYS A 148 15.03 0.15 1.35
C LYS A 148 15.34 1.02 2.58
N LEU A 149 14.37 1.10 3.47
CA LEU A 149 14.47 1.72 4.78
C LEU A 149 14.40 0.63 5.86
N LYS A 150 14.22 1.03 7.12
CA LYS A 150 13.96 0.09 8.23
C LYS A 150 12.50 -0.37 8.22
N ASP A 151 12.19 -1.40 9.00
CA ASP A 151 10.82 -1.85 9.30
C ASP A 151 9.97 -2.14 8.05
N ASP A 152 10.58 -2.79 7.06
CA ASP A 152 9.99 -3.14 5.76
C ASP A 152 9.41 -1.94 4.97
N MET A 153 9.85 -0.73 5.30
CA MET A 153 9.53 0.49 4.56
C MET A 153 10.54 0.72 3.43
N ASN A 154 10.09 1.44 2.41
CA ASN A 154 10.86 1.79 1.23
C ASN A 154 10.60 3.24 0.86
N GLU A 155 11.62 3.94 0.41
CA GLU A 155 11.45 5.19 -0.32
C GLU A 155 11.36 4.85 -1.80
N MET A 156 10.19 5.08 -2.39
CA MET A 156 9.93 4.79 -3.80
C MET A 156 9.75 6.09 -4.57
N THR A 157 10.39 6.18 -5.73
CA THR A 157 10.21 7.28 -6.68
C THR A 157 9.89 6.74 -8.06
N VAL A 158 8.85 7.29 -8.68
CA VAL A 158 8.51 7.06 -10.08
C VAL A 158 8.57 8.40 -10.81
N GLY A 159 9.13 8.43 -12.02
CA GLY A 159 9.15 9.65 -12.82
C GLY A 159 8.97 9.43 -14.31
N VAL A 160 8.53 10.49 -14.99
CA VAL A 160 8.41 10.62 -16.45
C VAL A 160 8.91 12.00 -16.84
N GLY A 161 9.99 12.07 -17.63
CA GLY A 161 10.59 13.32 -18.07
C GLY A 161 10.91 14.28 -16.91
N GLY A 162 10.35 15.49 -17.01
CA GLY A 162 10.45 16.53 -15.99
C GLY A 162 9.67 16.32 -14.69
N ALA A 163 8.84 15.27 -14.58
CA ALA A 163 8.01 15.04 -13.40
C ALA A 163 8.45 13.80 -12.61
N LYS A 164 8.38 13.87 -11.28
CA LYS A 164 8.56 12.72 -10.39
C LYS A 164 7.62 12.76 -9.20
N ILE A 165 7.28 11.60 -8.69
CA ILE A 165 6.54 11.45 -7.45
C ILE A 165 7.30 10.52 -6.50
N THR A 166 7.43 10.92 -5.24
CA THR A 166 8.15 10.17 -4.21
C THR A 166 7.23 9.91 -3.00
N THR A 167 7.35 8.73 -2.39
CA THR A 167 6.63 8.34 -1.16
C THR A 167 7.44 7.38 -0.30
N GLN A 168 7.04 7.22 0.96
CA GLN A 168 7.48 6.11 1.81
C GLN A 168 6.37 5.06 1.91
N VAL A 169 6.70 3.81 1.58
CA VAL A 169 5.73 2.73 1.37
C VAL A 169 6.23 1.40 1.95
N LYS A 170 5.31 0.59 2.50
CA LYS A 170 5.62 -0.79 2.91
C LYS A 170 6.00 -1.65 1.71
N THR A 171 6.88 -2.61 1.92
CA THR A 171 7.32 -3.56 0.87
C THR A 171 6.13 -4.25 0.21
N SER A 172 5.13 -4.66 0.99
CA SER A 172 3.87 -5.29 0.53
C SER A 172 2.96 -4.40 -0.33
N SER A 173 3.27 -3.12 -0.48
CA SER A 173 2.44 -2.14 -1.21
C SER A 173 3.19 -1.51 -2.38
N LEU A 174 4.39 -2.00 -2.71
CA LEU A 174 5.20 -1.45 -3.80
C LEU A 174 4.46 -1.49 -5.15
N GLU A 175 3.80 -2.60 -5.49
CA GLU A 175 3.09 -2.74 -6.76
C GLU A 175 1.91 -1.75 -6.88
N GLU A 176 1.05 -1.69 -5.87
CA GLU A 176 -0.15 -0.84 -5.87
C GLU A 176 0.24 0.64 -5.95
N GLU A 177 1.18 1.06 -5.10
CA GLU A 177 1.64 2.45 -5.09
C GLU A 177 2.37 2.81 -6.38
N ALA A 178 3.18 1.90 -6.94
CA ALA A 178 3.86 2.14 -8.20
C ALA A 178 2.86 2.41 -9.32
N LYS A 179 1.76 1.66 -9.39
CA LYS A 179 0.69 1.89 -10.38
C LYS A 179 0.08 3.29 -10.25
N ALA A 180 -0.34 3.66 -9.04
CA ALA A 180 -0.97 4.97 -8.80
C ALA A 180 0.00 6.11 -9.11
N MET A 181 1.25 5.98 -8.66
CA MET A 181 2.33 6.94 -8.90
C MET A 181 2.61 7.11 -10.40
N THR A 182 2.73 6.01 -11.18
CA THR A 182 2.91 6.08 -12.63
C THR A 182 1.73 6.77 -13.32
N GLN A 183 0.48 6.46 -12.93
CA GLN A 183 -0.71 7.12 -13.49
C GLN A 183 -0.71 8.62 -13.25
N ILE A 184 -0.27 9.06 -12.06
CA ILE A 184 -0.13 10.48 -11.72
C ILE A 184 0.94 11.12 -12.59
N VAL A 185 2.19 10.64 -12.57
CA VAL A 185 3.29 11.31 -13.30
C VAL A 185 3.12 11.27 -14.81
N HIS A 186 2.60 10.18 -15.37
CA HIS A 186 2.36 10.06 -16.82
C HIS A 186 1.27 11.03 -17.30
N SER A 187 0.36 11.45 -16.42
CA SER A 187 -0.69 12.42 -16.78
C SER A 187 -0.25 13.88 -16.67
N VAL A 188 0.96 14.15 -16.15
CA VAL A 188 1.43 15.51 -15.89
C VAL A 188 1.57 16.27 -17.21
N THR A 189 0.93 17.43 -17.26
CA THR A 189 1.12 18.41 -18.33
C THR A 189 1.29 19.78 -17.71
N TYR A 190 2.12 20.62 -18.32
CA TYR A 190 2.35 21.99 -17.90
C TYR A 190 1.75 22.95 -18.94
N LYS A 191 0.86 23.85 -18.52
CA LYS A 191 0.10 24.74 -19.40
C LYS A 191 -0.03 26.15 -18.81
#